data_AF-A0A8C7QIQ0-F1
#
_entry.id   AF-A0A8C7QIQ0-F1
#
_cell.length_a   1.000
_cell.length_b   1.000
_cell.length_c   1.000
_cell.angle_alpha   90.00
_cell.angle_beta   90.00
_cell.angle_gamma   90.00
#
_symmetry.space_group_name_H-M   'P 1'
#
loop_
_entity.id
_entity.type
_entity.pdbx_description
1 polymer ?
#
loop_
_entity_poly.entity_id
_entity_poly.type
_entity_poly.pdbx_seq_one_letter_code
_entity_poly.pdbx_strand_id
1 'polypeptide(L)'
;MAAPPEEESLESRVNKATNPLNKEADWDSIQGFCEQLNNEPEGPQLATRLLAHKIQSPQEWEAMQALMVLEMCMKNCGKRFHNEVGKFRFLNELIKVVSPKYLGTRAPEPVKKKVLEVMFSWTVGLPDEPKIADAYQMLKKQGIVKQDPVLPDEPLPPPPPRTKSVIFEDEEKSKMLSRLLNSTHPEDLRAANKLIKEMVQEDQKRMEKVSKRVNAIQEVKESVGLLTQLLGDYSKESSSQSNQELIKDLYQSCEKMRPTLFRLASDTEDNDEALDTPSLQTPSQELEPVVPAVPTATVLLPAVTPIPQAPSGGAPAASPKALDELDLLGKTLLHQSLPPGMQHVNWDKLQPQSRPTLRDLQTKSSTNTTSTSTPTPQNDISLANVTVPLESIKPSNLLPVTVFDKHSLRVLFHFARDSPPSRPDVLVVIISMLSSAPIPVTNIRFQSAVPKVMKVKLQPPSGTELPAFNPILPPAAITQVLLLANPHKEMVRLRYKLTFDLGEESHDESGDVEQFPPPDTWGNL
;
A
#
# COMPACT_ATOMS: atom_id res chain seq x y z
N MET A 1 -34.71 -10.52 -27.76
CA MET A 1 -33.29 -10.92 -27.84
C MET A 1 -32.47 -9.65 -27.84
N ALA A 2 -31.83 -9.33 -26.72
CA ALA A 2 -30.77 -8.33 -26.71
C ALA A 2 -29.56 -8.94 -27.44
N ALA A 3 -28.91 -8.17 -28.31
CA ALA A 3 -27.67 -8.59 -28.93
C ALA A 3 -26.63 -8.91 -27.84
N PRO A 4 -25.78 -9.94 -28.00
CA PRO A 4 -24.67 -10.16 -27.08
C PRO A 4 -23.77 -8.91 -27.06
N PRO A 5 -23.11 -8.60 -25.93
CA PRO A 5 -22.14 -7.51 -25.88
C PRO A 5 -21.10 -7.75 -26.99
N GLU A 6 -20.92 -6.78 -27.89
CA GLU A 6 -19.89 -6.87 -28.92
C GLU A 6 -18.54 -7.06 -28.21
N GLU A 7 -17.91 -8.22 -28.39
CA GLU A 7 -16.53 -8.43 -27.96
C GLU A 7 -15.66 -7.40 -28.68
N GLU A 8 -15.14 -6.41 -27.94
CA GLU A 8 -14.27 -5.40 -28.53
C GLU A 8 -12.98 -6.07 -29.03
N SER A 9 -12.81 -6.08 -30.35
CA SER A 9 -11.65 -6.70 -31.00
C SER A 9 -10.34 -5.97 -30.67
N LEU A 10 -9.21 -6.66 -30.87
CA LEU A 10 -7.88 -6.05 -30.74
C LEU A 10 -7.71 -4.78 -31.59
N GLU A 11 -8.30 -4.73 -32.78
CA GLU A 11 -8.33 -3.53 -33.63
C GLU A 11 -9.10 -2.37 -32.99
N SER A 12 -10.26 -2.65 -32.39
CA SER A 12 -11.05 -1.62 -31.71
C SER A 12 -10.27 -1.03 -30.54
N ARG A 13 -9.69 -1.90 -29.71
CA ARG A 13 -8.92 -1.50 -28.51
C ARG A 13 -7.67 -0.71 -28.85
N VAL A 14 -6.88 -1.15 -29.85
CA VAL A 14 -5.69 -0.39 -30.26
C VAL A 14 -6.07 0.96 -30.87
N ASN A 15 -7.17 1.05 -31.62
CA ASN A 15 -7.62 2.32 -32.19
C ASN A 15 -8.06 3.32 -31.12
N LYS A 16 -8.71 2.85 -30.03
CA LYS A 16 -9.04 3.69 -28.87
C LYS A 16 -7.78 4.12 -28.12
N ALA A 17 -6.89 3.17 -27.81
CA ALA A 17 -5.64 3.41 -27.08
C ALA A 17 -4.69 4.37 -27.80
N THR A 18 -4.69 4.38 -29.15
CA THR A 18 -3.80 5.23 -29.95
C THR A 18 -4.53 6.34 -30.69
N ASN A 19 -5.73 6.75 -30.25
CA ASN A 19 -6.49 7.79 -30.94
C ASN A 19 -5.73 9.13 -30.88
N PRO A 20 -5.46 9.81 -32.01
CA PRO A 20 -4.81 11.12 -32.01
C PRO A 20 -5.54 12.20 -31.21
N LEU A 21 -6.83 12.02 -30.95
CA LEU A 21 -7.67 12.96 -30.19
C LEU A 21 -7.56 12.78 -28.67
N ASN A 22 -6.87 11.75 -28.20
CA ASN A 22 -6.66 11.52 -26.78
C ASN A 22 -5.83 12.65 -26.17
N LYS A 23 -6.30 13.23 -25.06
CA LYS A 23 -5.55 14.27 -24.32
C LYS A 23 -4.46 13.69 -23.42
N GLU A 24 -4.64 12.44 -23.01
CA GLU A 24 -3.77 11.68 -22.12
C GLU A 24 -3.84 10.19 -22.50
N ALA A 25 -2.99 9.36 -21.90
CA ALA A 25 -2.97 7.93 -22.17
C ALA A 25 -4.26 7.26 -21.66
N ASP A 26 -4.98 6.58 -22.56
CA ASP A 26 -6.16 5.78 -22.21
C ASP A 26 -5.71 4.43 -21.63
N TRP A 27 -5.43 4.43 -20.33
CA TRP A 27 -4.93 3.25 -19.61
C TRP A 27 -5.89 2.07 -19.64
N ASP A 28 -7.21 2.31 -19.66
CA ASP A 28 -8.22 1.26 -19.73
C ASP A 28 -8.15 0.53 -21.08
N SER A 29 -8.06 1.29 -22.18
CA SER A 29 -7.89 0.70 -23.51
C SER A 29 -6.53 0.00 -23.67
N ILE A 30 -5.46 0.56 -23.09
CA ILE A 30 -4.11 -0.05 -23.10
C ILE A 30 -4.12 -1.38 -22.35
N GLN A 31 -4.69 -1.42 -21.14
CA GLN A 31 -4.78 -2.62 -20.32
C GLN A 31 -5.68 -3.67 -20.99
N GLY A 32 -6.85 -3.26 -21.47
CA GLY A 32 -7.77 -4.15 -22.19
C GLY A 32 -7.13 -4.76 -23.44
N PHE A 33 -6.30 -4.01 -24.17
CA PHE A 33 -5.54 -4.55 -25.31
C PHE A 33 -4.54 -5.63 -24.87
N CYS A 34 -3.82 -5.42 -23.76
CA CYS A 34 -2.89 -6.41 -23.21
C CYS A 34 -3.61 -7.70 -22.76
N GLU A 35 -4.76 -7.56 -22.10
CA GLU A 35 -5.57 -8.70 -21.64
C GLU A 35 -6.11 -9.51 -22.83
N GLN A 36 -6.69 -8.83 -23.82
CA GLN A 36 -7.23 -9.48 -25.02
C GLN A 36 -6.14 -10.22 -25.81
N LEU A 37 -4.94 -9.63 -25.93
CA LEU A 37 -3.79 -10.24 -26.59
C LEU A 37 -3.40 -11.57 -25.95
N ASN A 38 -3.46 -11.65 -24.62
CA ASN A 38 -3.13 -12.86 -23.87
C ASN A 38 -4.21 -13.94 -23.99
N ASN A 39 -5.47 -13.53 -24.11
CA ASN A 39 -6.63 -14.42 -24.18
C ASN A 39 -6.83 -15.04 -25.58
N GLU A 40 -6.36 -14.38 -26.64
CA GLU A 40 -6.47 -14.89 -28.01
C GLU A 40 -5.24 -15.72 -28.45
N PRO A 41 -5.43 -16.87 -29.12
CA PRO A 41 -4.32 -17.72 -29.57
C PRO A 41 -3.47 -17.05 -30.66
N GLU A 42 -4.08 -16.28 -31.55
CA GLU A 42 -3.39 -15.50 -32.60
C GLU A 42 -3.16 -14.03 -32.18
N GLY A 43 -3.51 -13.68 -30.94
CA GLY A 43 -3.43 -12.33 -30.40
C GLY A 43 -2.04 -11.70 -30.57
N PRO A 44 -0.93 -12.37 -30.20
CA PRO A 44 0.42 -11.81 -30.35
C PRO A 44 0.80 -11.43 -31.79
N GLN A 45 0.44 -12.26 -32.78
CA GLN A 45 0.76 -12.00 -34.19
C GLN A 45 -0.06 -10.86 -34.76
N LEU A 46 -1.33 -10.76 -34.36
CA LEU A 46 -2.21 -9.67 -34.77
C LEU A 46 -1.80 -8.37 -34.10
N ALA A 47 -1.54 -8.39 -32.79
CA ALA A 47 -1.13 -7.23 -32.01
C ALA A 47 0.16 -6.59 -32.54
N THR A 48 1.20 -7.40 -32.80
CA THR A 48 2.46 -6.89 -33.37
C THR A 48 2.25 -6.25 -34.75
N ARG A 49 1.35 -6.78 -35.58
CA ARG A 49 0.99 -6.19 -36.88
C ARG A 49 0.29 -4.84 -36.73
N LEU A 50 -0.68 -4.76 -35.83
CA LEU A 50 -1.44 -3.53 -35.58
C LEU A 50 -0.54 -2.45 -34.97
N LEU A 51 0.26 -2.80 -33.97
CA LEU A 51 1.23 -1.89 -33.34
C LEU A 51 2.25 -1.38 -34.35
N ALA A 52 2.81 -2.26 -35.19
CA ALA A 52 3.76 -1.85 -36.23
C ALA A 52 3.18 -0.81 -37.19
N HIS A 53 1.90 -0.95 -37.56
CA HIS A 53 1.20 0.03 -38.39
C HIS A 53 1.01 1.37 -37.67
N LYS A 54 0.59 1.34 -36.39
CA LYS A 54 0.36 2.56 -35.59
C LYS A 54 1.66 3.31 -35.26
N ILE A 55 2.76 2.60 -34.99
CA ILE A 55 4.08 3.20 -34.73
C ILE A 55 4.63 3.90 -35.98
N GLN A 56 4.27 3.43 -37.18
CA GLN A 56 4.64 4.07 -38.45
C GLN A 56 3.75 5.27 -38.81
N SER A 57 2.81 5.66 -37.94
CA SER A 57 1.94 6.81 -38.19
C SER A 57 2.75 8.10 -38.36
N PRO A 58 2.39 8.96 -39.34
CA PRO A 58 2.99 10.29 -39.46
C PRO A 58 2.56 11.23 -38.32
N GLN A 59 1.50 10.89 -37.56
CA GLN A 59 1.05 11.65 -36.41
C GLN A 59 1.90 11.27 -35.19
N GLU A 60 2.71 12.22 -34.71
CA GLU A 60 3.62 12.00 -33.58
C GLU A 60 2.90 11.40 -32.37
N TRP A 61 1.75 11.95 -32.00
CA TRP A 61 1.01 11.51 -30.82
C TRP A 61 0.43 10.11 -30.94
N GLU A 62 -0.07 9.71 -32.11
CA GLU A 62 -0.54 8.34 -32.36
C GLU A 62 0.62 7.33 -32.27
N ALA A 63 1.76 7.66 -32.87
CA ALA A 63 2.95 6.80 -32.82
C ALA A 63 3.51 6.69 -31.40
N MET A 64 3.53 7.77 -30.63
CA MET A 64 3.97 7.77 -29.23
C MET A 64 3.04 6.92 -28.33
N GLN A 65 1.72 7.04 -28.49
CA GLN A 65 0.77 6.18 -27.78
C GLN A 65 0.94 4.71 -28.18
N ALA A 66 1.17 4.40 -29.46
CA ALA A 66 1.43 3.04 -29.91
C ALA A 66 2.71 2.44 -29.31
N LEU A 67 3.77 3.25 -29.16
CA LEU A 67 5.00 2.84 -28.45
C LEU A 67 4.74 2.59 -26.96
N MET A 68 3.88 3.38 -26.32
CA MET A 68 3.47 3.16 -24.94
C MET A 68 2.69 1.85 -24.75
N VAL A 69 1.75 1.56 -25.66
CA VAL A 69 1.02 0.27 -25.68
C VAL A 69 2.02 -0.88 -25.82
N LEU A 70 2.98 -0.77 -26.74
CA LEU A 70 4.02 -1.77 -26.96
C LEU A 70 4.88 -2.01 -25.71
N GLU A 71 5.32 -0.95 -25.02
CA GLU A 71 6.05 -1.07 -23.75
C GLU A 71 5.22 -1.80 -22.68
N MET A 72 3.94 -1.47 -22.56
CA MET A 72 3.04 -2.12 -21.61
C MET A 72 2.81 -3.60 -21.94
N CYS A 73 2.60 -3.93 -23.22
CA CYS A 73 2.49 -5.32 -23.66
C CYS A 73 3.76 -6.12 -23.37
N MET A 74 4.95 -5.53 -23.56
CA MET A 74 6.21 -6.17 -23.24
C MET A 74 6.40 -6.42 -21.74
N LYS A 75 5.82 -5.59 -20.86
CA LYS A 75 5.85 -5.83 -19.41
C LYS A 75 4.85 -6.90 -18.96
N ASN A 76 3.67 -6.97 -19.59
CA ASN A 76 2.54 -7.74 -19.06
C ASN A 76 2.15 -9.01 -19.84
N CYS A 77 2.57 -9.20 -21.10
CA CYS A 77 2.05 -10.28 -21.97
C CYS A 77 2.94 -11.54 -22.06
N GLY A 78 4.06 -11.56 -21.32
CA GLY A 78 4.94 -12.72 -21.20
C GLY A 78 5.56 -13.23 -22.51
N LYS A 79 6.10 -14.46 -22.46
CA LYS A 79 6.99 -15.01 -23.51
C LYS A 79 6.37 -15.12 -24.90
N ARG A 80 5.06 -15.40 -25.01
CA ARG A 80 4.42 -15.54 -26.35
C ARG A 80 4.53 -14.26 -27.16
N PHE A 81 4.31 -13.13 -26.50
CA PHE A 81 4.40 -11.82 -27.14
C PHE A 81 5.87 -11.43 -27.39
N HIS A 82 6.75 -11.67 -26.42
CA HIS A 82 8.19 -11.43 -26.58
C HIS A 82 8.77 -12.14 -27.80
N ASN A 83 8.40 -13.41 -28.00
CA ASN A 83 8.85 -14.20 -29.15
C ASN A 83 8.38 -13.64 -30.50
N GLU A 84 7.20 -13.00 -30.56
CA GLU A 84 6.73 -12.34 -31.79
C GLU A 84 7.46 -11.02 -32.04
N VAL A 85 7.69 -10.23 -30.99
CA VAL A 85 8.45 -8.98 -31.05
C VAL A 85 9.91 -9.24 -31.44
N GLY A 86 10.52 -10.33 -30.96
CA GLY A 86 11.88 -10.75 -31.28
C GLY A 86 12.09 -11.23 -32.73
N LYS A 87 11.03 -11.40 -33.53
CA LYS A 87 11.17 -11.78 -34.95
C LYS A 87 11.55 -10.57 -35.80
N PHE A 88 12.42 -10.80 -36.78
CA PHE A 88 12.73 -9.79 -37.82
C PHE A 88 11.49 -9.25 -38.53
N ARG A 89 10.40 -10.02 -38.61
CA ARG A 89 9.12 -9.53 -39.14
C ARG A 89 8.66 -8.25 -38.45
N PHE A 90 8.73 -8.19 -37.12
CA PHE A 90 8.35 -7.01 -36.36
C PHE A 90 9.50 -6.00 -36.24
N LEU A 91 10.72 -6.48 -35.95
CA LEU A 91 11.89 -5.60 -35.83
C LEU A 91 12.16 -4.78 -37.09
N ASN A 92 11.93 -5.34 -38.28
CA ASN A 92 12.08 -4.62 -39.54
C ASN A 92 11.08 -3.45 -39.67
N GLU A 93 9.90 -3.54 -39.06
CA GLU A 93 8.95 -2.43 -39.05
C GLU A 93 9.47 -1.28 -38.18
N LEU A 94 10.11 -1.57 -37.04
CA LEU A 94 10.79 -0.55 -36.22
C LEU A 94 12.02 0.04 -36.94
N ILE A 95 12.81 -0.80 -37.61
CA ILE A 95 13.97 -0.36 -38.40
C ILE A 95 13.55 0.63 -39.50
N LYS A 96 12.41 0.39 -40.17
CA LYS A 96 11.89 1.33 -41.18
C LYS A 96 11.61 2.72 -40.62
N VAL A 97 11.15 2.82 -39.37
CA VAL A 97 10.84 4.10 -38.70
C VAL A 97 12.10 4.93 -38.47
N VAL A 98 13.20 4.29 -38.06
CA VAL A 98 14.45 5.00 -37.72
C VAL A 98 15.41 5.13 -38.89
N SER A 99 15.32 4.26 -39.89
CA SER A 99 16.26 4.23 -41.02
C SER A 99 15.96 5.33 -42.04
N PRO A 100 16.94 6.18 -42.39
CA PRO A 100 16.77 7.22 -43.41
C PRO A 100 16.41 6.67 -44.81
N LYS A 101 16.69 5.39 -45.07
CA LYS A 101 16.34 4.71 -46.33
C LYS A 101 14.83 4.48 -46.49
N TYR A 102 14.06 4.63 -45.42
CA TYR A 102 12.63 4.34 -45.39
C TYR A 102 11.84 5.53 -44.85
N LEU A 103 11.42 5.49 -43.58
CA LEU A 103 10.62 6.55 -42.95
C LEU A 103 11.45 7.50 -42.10
N GLY A 104 12.71 7.20 -41.80
CA GLY A 104 13.53 7.97 -40.85
C GLY A 104 13.76 9.44 -41.19
N THR A 105 13.60 9.85 -42.46
CA THR A 105 13.65 11.26 -42.88
C THR A 105 12.35 12.02 -42.62
N ARG A 106 11.21 11.32 -42.53
CA ARG A 106 9.87 11.90 -42.34
C ARG A 106 9.30 11.66 -40.94
N ALA A 107 9.76 10.62 -40.25
CA ALA A 107 9.32 10.27 -38.91
C ALA A 107 9.74 11.37 -37.91
N PRO A 108 8.85 11.77 -36.98
CA PRO A 108 9.18 12.73 -35.93
C PRO A 108 10.41 12.30 -35.10
N GLU A 109 11.26 13.24 -34.75
CA GLU A 109 12.47 12.96 -33.96
C GLU A 109 12.19 12.29 -32.60
N PRO A 110 11.15 12.72 -31.83
CA PRO A 110 10.79 12.05 -30.57
C PRO A 110 10.43 10.58 -30.75
N VAL A 111 9.72 10.25 -31.83
CA VAL A 111 9.32 8.87 -32.16
C VAL A 111 10.54 8.02 -32.48
N LYS A 112 11.47 8.51 -33.31
CA LYS A 112 12.71 7.80 -33.64
C LYS A 112 13.55 7.54 -32.40
N LYS A 113 13.73 8.57 -31.56
CA LYS A 113 14.45 8.45 -30.29
C LYS A 113 13.82 7.37 -29.40
N LYS A 114 12.49 7.40 -29.23
CA LYS A 114 11.76 6.45 -28.41
C LYS A 114 11.84 5.02 -28.95
N VAL A 115 11.77 4.82 -30.26
CA VAL A 115 11.99 3.49 -30.89
C VAL A 115 13.38 2.94 -30.53
N LEU A 116 14.42 3.77 -30.62
CA LEU A 116 15.78 3.36 -30.27
C LEU A 116 15.95 3.04 -28.78
N GLU A 117 15.33 3.82 -27.89
CA GLU A 117 15.27 3.55 -26.45
C GLU A 117 14.60 2.21 -26.16
N VAL A 118 13.43 1.97 -26.76
CA VAL A 118 12.68 0.71 -26.60
C VAL A 118 13.51 -0.48 -27.10
N MET A 119 14.09 -0.39 -28.31
CA MET A 119 14.94 -1.46 -28.85
C MET A 119 16.16 -1.72 -27.95
N PHE A 120 16.84 -0.68 -27.47
CA PHE A 120 17.97 -0.82 -26.56
C PHE A 120 17.57 -1.48 -25.23
N SER A 121 16.45 -1.05 -24.64
CA SER A 121 15.93 -1.62 -23.39
C SER A 121 15.72 -3.13 -23.49
N TRP A 122 15.27 -3.62 -24.65
CA TRP A 122 15.08 -5.05 -24.88
C TRP A 122 16.40 -5.81 -25.08
N THR A 123 17.45 -5.17 -25.61
CA THR A 123 18.78 -5.83 -25.66
C THR A 123 19.33 -6.14 -24.27
N VAL A 124 18.94 -5.35 -23.26
CA VAL A 124 19.34 -5.54 -21.87
C VAL A 124 18.35 -6.44 -21.13
N GLY A 125 17.05 -6.19 -21.29
CA GLY A 125 15.99 -6.89 -20.57
C GLY A 125 15.62 -8.28 -21.10
N LEU A 126 15.95 -8.58 -22.37
CA LEU A 126 15.62 -9.84 -23.04
C LEU A 126 16.86 -10.46 -23.71
N PRO A 127 17.86 -10.92 -22.93
CA PRO A 127 19.09 -11.49 -23.46
C PRO A 127 18.86 -12.78 -24.27
N ASP A 128 17.74 -13.47 -24.04
CA ASP A 128 17.36 -14.71 -24.73
C ASP A 128 16.91 -14.48 -26.19
N GLU A 129 16.73 -13.22 -26.63
CA GLU A 129 16.27 -12.85 -27.98
C GLU A 129 17.41 -12.22 -28.82
N PRO A 130 18.34 -13.02 -29.39
CA PRO A 130 19.55 -12.51 -30.03
C PRO A 130 19.27 -11.63 -31.26
N LYS A 131 18.13 -11.83 -31.92
CA LYS A 131 17.72 -11.05 -33.10
C LYS A 131 17.50 -9.57 -32.79
N ILE A 132 17.06 -9.26 -31.57
CA ILE A 132 16.87 -7.87 -31.12
C ILE A 132 18.22 -7.19 -31.00
N ALA A 133 19.19 -7.86 -30.38
CA ALA A 133 20.56 -7.39 -30.27
C ALA A 133 21.21 -7.21 -31.66
N ASP A 134 21.07 -8.19 -32.56
CA ASP A 134 21.59 -8.11 -33.93
C ASP A 134 21.01 -6.91 -34.70
N ALA A 135 19.69 -6.69 -34.62
CA ALA A 135 19.03 -5.56 -35.23
C ALA A 135 19.55 -4.22 -34.69
N TYR A 136 19.71 -4.10 -33.37
CA TYR A 136 20.24 -2.90 -32.72
C TYR A 136 21.70 -2.64 -33.11
N GLN A 137 22.56 -3.67 -33.08
CA GLN A 137 23.96 -3.56 -33.49
C GLN A 137 24.09 -3.20 -34.97
N MET A 138 23.19 -3.70 -35.83
CA MET A 138 23.13 -3.30 -37.24
C MET A 138 22.84 -1.79 -37.38
N LEU A 139 21.88 -1.24 -36.63
CA LEU A 139 21.56 0.19 -36.65
C LEU A 139 22.75 1.04 -36.17
N LYS A 140 23.48 0.57 -35.17
CA LYS A 140 24.72 1.20 -34.67
C LYS A 140 25.83 1.20 -35.72
N LYS A 141 26.07 0.06 -36.38
CA LYS A 141 27.05 -0.06 -37.48
C LYS A 141 26.73 0.84 -38.66
N GLN A 142 25.45 1.09 -38.94
CA GLN A 142 24.99 2.00 -40.00
C GLN A 142 25.06 3.49 -39.61
N GLY A 143 25.48 3.81 -38.38
CA GLY A 143 25.56 5.18 -37.87
C GLY A 143 24.19 5.82 -37.59
N ILE A 144 23.11 5.01 -37.54
CA ILE A 144 21.77 5.47 -37.17
C ILE A 144 21.72 5.69 -35.65
N VAL A 145 22.34 4.79 -34.88
CA VAL A 145 22.59 4.98 -33.44
C VAL A 145 24.00 5.52 -33.26
N LYS A 146 24.12 6.78 -32.83
CA LYS A 146 25.42 7.43 -32.57
C LYS A 146 25.91 7.19 -31.14
N GLN A 147 24.99 7.21 -30.18
CA GLN A 147 25.23 6.96 -28.78
C GLN A 147 24.09 6.08 -28.26
N ASP A 148 24.43 5.10 -27.43
CA ASP A 148 23.42 4.26 -26.79
C ASP A 148 22.58 5.14 -25.85
N PRO A 149 21.24 5.05 -25.87
CA PRO A 149 20.40 5.82 -24.97
C PRO A 149 20.76 5.54 -23.52
N VAL A 150 20.88 6.60 -22.72
CA VAL A 150 20.92 6.48 -21.27
C VAL A 150 19.52 6.04 -20.85
N LEU A 151 19.34 4.74 -20.65
CA LEU A 151 18.16 4.24 -19.95
C LEU A 151 18.10 4.98 -18.62
N PRO A 152 16.92 5.40 -18.13
CA PRO A 152 16.79 5.81 -16.75
C PRO A 152 17.40 4.70 -15.91
N ASP A 153 18.57 4.99 -15.36
CA ASP A 153 19.14 4.27 -14.25
C ASP A 153 18.18 4.61 -13.12
N GLU A 154 17.07 3.89 -13.06
CA GLU A 154 16.58 3.51 -11.76
C GLU A 154 17.66 2.52 -11.34
N PRO A 155 18.64 2.92 -10.49
CA PRO A 155 19.27 1.92 -9.67
C PRO A 155 18.09 1.28 -8.96
N LEU A 156 17.66 0.12 -9.46
CA LEU A 156 16.99 -0.84 -8.64
C LEU A 156 17.87 -0.86 -7.40
N PRO A 157 17.40 -0.40 -6.22
CA PRO A 157 18.13 -0.69 -5.01
C PRO A 157 18.45 -2.18 -5.12
N PRO A 158 19.73 -2.59 -4.94
CA PRO A 158 20.09 -3.99 -5.04
C PRO A 158 18.99 -4.75 -4.31
N PRO A 159 18.33 -5.74 -4.95
CA PRO A 159 17.13 -6.34 -4.39
C PRO A 159 17.46 -6.60 -2.93
N PRO A 160 16.70 -6.02 -1.97
CA PRO A 160 17.07 -6.09 -0.55
C PRO A 160 17.46 -7.53 -0.34
N PRO A 161 18.71 -7.81 0.13
CA PRO A 161 19.30 -9.14 0.03
C PRO A 161 18.20 -10.07 0.45
N ARG A 162 17.70 -10.87 -0.52
CA ARG A 162 16.52 -11.71 -0.26
C ARG A 162 16.80 -12.28 1.09
N THR A 163 15.93 -12.04 2.07
CA THR A 163 15.99 -12.77 3.32
C THR A 163 15.85 -14.21 2.87
N LYS A 164 16.99 -14.84 2.58
CA LYS A 164 17.11 -16.25 2.35
C LYS A 164 16.68 -16.75 3.70
N SER A 165 15.41 -17.12 3.79
CA SER A 165 14.96 -17.96 4.87
C SER A 165 15.92 -19.14 4.85
N VAL A 166 16.81 -19.18 5.83
CA VAL A 166 17.90 -20.16 6.01
C VAL A 166 17.36 -21.61 6.05
N ILE A 167 16.04 -21.77 5.99
CA ILE A 167 15.31 -23.03 5.92
C ILE A 167 15.41 -23.70 4.54
N PHE A 168 15.68 -22.96 3.46
CA PHE A 168 15.93 -23.57 2.14
C PHE A 168 17.37 -24.08 1.94
N GLU A 169 18.22 -24.05 2.96
CA GLU A 169 19.54 -24.70 2.91
C GLU A 169 19.51 -26.19 3.22
N ASP A 170 18.40 -26.71 3.74
CA ASP A 170 18.17 -28.15 3.72
C ASP A 170 17.77 -28.52 2.28
N GLU A 171 18.78 -28.51 1.41
CA GLU A 171 18.67 -28.81 -0.02
C GLU A 171 17.98 -30.18 -0.20
N GLU A 172 18.12 -31.08 0.78
CA GLU A 172 17.41 -32.35 0.84
C GLU A 172 15.91 -32.18 1.08
N LYS A 173 15.47 -31.36 2.06
CA LYS A 173 14.03 -31.05 2.26
C LYS A 173 13.41 -30.32 1.08
N SER A 174 14.12 -29.37 0.47
CA SER A 174 13.64 -28.64 -0.72
C SER A 174 13.54 -29.54 -1.97
N LYS A 175 14.54 -30.41 -2.19
CA LYS A 175 14.49 -31.45 -3.23
C LYS A 175 13.39 -32.47 -2.95
N MET A 176 13.20 -32.89 -1.69
CA MET A 176 12.14 -33.82 -1.28
C MET A 176 10.76 -33.21 -1.52
N LEU A 177 10.55 -31.97 -1.10
CA LEU A 177 9.28 -31.25 -1.32
C LEU A 177 8.97 -31.12 -2.82
N SER A 178 9.97 -30.77 -3.63
CA SER A 178 9.82 -30.65 -5.09
C SER A 178 9.46 -31.98 -5.75
N ARG A 179 10.05 -33.09 -5.28
CA ARG A 179 9.68 -34.44 -5.76
C ARG A 179 8.26 -34.82 -5.36
N LEU A 180 7.86 -34.53 -4.13
CA LEU A 180 6.52 -34.87 -3.62
C LEU A 180 5.41 -34.05 -4.31
N LEU A 181 5.66 -32.76 -4.61
CA LEU A 181 4.71 -31.90 -5.32
C LEU A 181 4.52 -32.25 -6.79
N ASN A 182 5.56 -32.81 -7.44
CA ASN A 182 5.50 -33.24 -8.85
C ASN A 182 4.95 -34.66 -9.02
N SER A 183 4.63 -35.37 -7.93
CA SER A 183 4.03 -36.70 -7.99
C SER A 183 2.53 -36.63 -8.26
N THR A 184 2.04 -37.56 -9.09
CA THR A 184 0.60 -37.74 -9.35
C THR A 184 -0.11 -38.57 -8.29
N HIS A 185 0.61 -39.08 -7.29
CA HIS A 185 0.05 -39.92 -6.24
C HIS A 185 -0.50 -39.08 -5.07
N PRO A 186 -1.73 -39.38 -4.59
CA PRO A 186 -2.37 -38.61 -3.52
C PRO A 186 -1.65 -38.70 -2.17
N GLU A 187 -0.92 -39.79 -1.91
CA GLU A 187 -0.13 -39.94 -0.67
C GLU A 187 1.09 -39.02 -0.64
N ASP A 188 1.76 -38.83 -1.78
CA ASP A 188 2.92 -37.95 -1.90
C ASP A 188 2.52 -36.48 -1.74
N LEU A 189 1.36 -36.09 -2.29
CA LEU A 189 0.78 -34.77 -2.08
C LEU A 189 0.39 -34.53 -0.61
N ARG A 190 -0.06 -35.56 0.12
CA ARG A 190 -0.29 -35.45 1.58
C ARG A 190 1.03 -35.28 2.34
N ALA A 191 2.07 -36.01 1.95
CA ALA A 191 3.40 -35.85 2.55
C ALA A 191 3.98 -34.45 2.27
N ALA A 192 3.81 -33.91 1.06
CA ALA A 192 4.20 -32.54 0.71
C ALA A 192 3.50 -31.50 1.58
N ASN A 193 2.18 -31.60 1.73
CA ASN A 193 1.40 -30.68 2.57
C ASN A 193 1.81 -30.73 4.05
N LYS A 194 2.18 -31.91 4.56
CA LYS A 194 2.71 -32.07 5.91
C LYS A 194 4.08 -31.38 6.06
N LEU A 195 4.97 -31.59 5.11
CA LEU A 195 6.32 -31.00 5.10
C LEU A 195 6.26 -29.47 5.00
N ILE A 196 5.37 -28.92 4.15
CA ILE A 196 5.12 -27.48 4.06
C ILE A 196 4.67 -26.92 5.42
N LYS A 197 3.75 -27.60 6.09
CA LYS A 197 3.23 -27.16 7.39
C LYS A 197 4.32 -27.13 8.47
N GLU A 198 5.20 -28.13 8.49
CA GLU A 198 6.34 -28.18 9.42
C GLU A 198 7.35 -27.05 9.13
N MET A 199 7.72 -26.84 7.85
CA MET A 199 8.63 -25.76 7.45
C MET A 199 8.07 -24.38 7.79
N VAL A 200 6.79 -24.12 7.54
CA VAL A 200 6.14 -22.84 7.86
C VAL A 200 6.10 -22.60 9.37
N GLN A 201 5.83 -23.63 10.18
CA GLN A 201 5.83 -23.50 11.64
C GLN A 201 7.24 -23.24 12.20
N GLU A 202 8.26 -23.85 11.60
CA GLU A 202 9.66 -23.60 11.94
C GLU A 202 10.09 -22.17 11.56
N ASP A 203 9.68 -21.70 10.36
CA ASP A 203 9.95 -20.34 9.90
C ASP A 203 9.26 -19.29 10.76
N GLN A 204 8.00 -19.51 11.13
CA GLN A 204 7.28 -18.64 12.04
C GLN A 204 7.99 -18.53 13.40
N LYS A 205 8.46 -19.65 13.97
CA LYS A 205 9.23 -19.66 15.22
C LYS A 205 10.57 -18.94 15.07
N ARG A 206 11.25 -19.11 13.94
CA ARG A 206 12.52 -18.43 13.66
C ARG A 206 12.31 -16.92 13.51
N MET A 207 11.30 -16.51 12.75
CA MET A 207 10.92 -15.11 12.55
C MET A 207 10.56 -14.44 13.87
N GLU A 208 9.84 -15.12 14.78
CA GLU A 208 9.55 -14.61 16.11
C GLU A 208 10.82 -14.43 16.97
N LYS A 209 11.79 -15.36 16.88
CA LYS A 209 13.09 -15.23 17.57
C LYS A 209 13.89 -14.04 17.03
N VAL A 210 13.95 -13.89 15.70
CA VAL A 210 14.64 -12.77 15.04
C VAL A 210 13.96 -11.43 15.39
N SER A 211 12.64 -11.37 15.34
CA SER A 211 11.86 -10.18 15.71
C SER A 211 12.13 -9.75 17.16
N LYS A 212 12.14 -10.70 18.10
CA LYS A 212 12.49 -10.43 19.50
C LYS A 212 13.91 -9.87 19.65
N ARG A 213 14.89 -10.41 18.90
CA ARG A 213 16.27 -9.92 18.90
C ARG A 213 16.35 -8.49 18.36
N VAL A 214 15.75 -8.24 17.20
CA VAL A 214 15.76 -6.91 16.55
C VAL A 214 15.13 -5.86 17.45
N ASN A 215 13.97 -6.15 18.05
CA ASN A 215 13.30 -5.22 18.95
C ASN A 215 14.14 -4.89 20.18
N ALA A 216 14.74 -5.91 20.81
CA ALA A 216 15.60 -5.70 21.97
C ALA A 216 16.88 -4.90 21.65
N ILE A 217 17.49 -5.15 20.49
CA ILE A 217 18.66 -4.37 20.05
C ILE A 217 18.27 -2.92 19.74
N GLN A 218 17.13 -2.72 19.09
CA GLN A 218 16.62 -1.39 18.75
C GLN A 218 16.30 -0.57 20.01
N GLU A 219 15.66 -1.16 21.01
CA GLU A 219 15.35 -0.53 22.30
C GLU A 219 16.63 -0.08 23.03
N VAL A 220 17.66 -0.93 23.03
CA VAL A 220 18.97 -0.58 23.59
C VAL A 220 19.62 0.55 22.81
N LYS A 221 19.59 0.50 21.47
CA LYS A 221 20.17 1.52 20.60
C LYS A 221 19.52 2.89 20.81
N GLU A 222 18.20 2.95 20.93
CA GLU A 222 17.45 4.18 21.19
C GLU A 222 17.76 4.74 22.58
N SER A 223 17.77 3.88 23.61
CA SER A 223 18.05 4.28 24.99
C SER A 223 19.48 4.80 25.15
N VAL A 224 20.46 4.13 24.54
CA VAL A 224 21.86 4.56 24.53
C VAL A 224 22.03 5.85 23.73
N GLY A 225 21.40 5.96 22.55
CA GLY A 225 21.47 7.17 21.72
C GLY A 225 20.93 8.41 22.44
N LEU A 226 19.78 8.29 23.13
CA LEU A 226 19.21 9.37 23.90
C LEU A 226 20.08 9.74 25.11
N LEU A 227 20.65 8.75 25.81
CA LEU A 227 21.57 8.98 26.90
C LEU A 227 22.84 9.70 26.43
N THR A 228 23.42 9.31 25.30
CA THR A 228 24.59 9.97 24.70
C THR A 228 24.29 11.42 24.32
N GLN A 229 23.12 11.67 23.72
CA GLN A 229 22.70 13.03 23.37
C GLN A 229 22.53 13.92 24.61
N LEU A 230 21.83 13.42 25.63
CA LEU A 230 21.61 14.18 26.87
C LEU A 230 22.90 14.41 27.67
N LEU A 231 23.87 13.49 27.59
CA LEU A 231 25.20 13.67 28.18
C LEU A 231 26.07 14.65 27.37
N GLY A 232 25.88 14.74 26.06
CA GLY A 232 26.59 15.70 25.19
C GLY A 232 26.26 17.16 25.49
N ASP A 233 24.99 17.44 25.83
CA ASP A 233 24.51 18.78 26.17
C ASP A 233 24.57 19.09 27.68
N TYR A 234 25.14 18.18 28.48
CA TYR A 234 25.13 18.27 29.93
C TYR A 234 26.20 19.23 30.46
N SER A 235 25.75 20.33 31.08
CA SER A 235 26.58 21.19 31.93
C SER A 235 26.16 21.04 33.39
N LYS A 236 27.16 20.87 34.28
CA LYS A 236 26.97 20.66 35.72
C LYS A 236 26.33 21.87 36.43
N GLU A 237 26.38 23.05 35.81
CA GLU A 237 25.94 24.33 36.38
C GLU A 237 24.60 24.84 35.82
N SER A 238 24.11 24.29 34.70
CA SER A 238 22.89 24.75 34.02
C SER A 238 21.86 23.66 33.69
N SER A 239 22.12 22.40 34.07
CA SER A 239 21.18 21.30 33.86
C SER A 239 20.03 21.34 34.87
N SER A 240 18.79 21.29 34.37
CA SER A 240 17.59 21.21 35.21
C SER A 240 17.58 19.92 36.03
N GLN A 241 17.00 19.95 37.23
CA GLN A 241 16.87 18.77 38.10
C GLN A 241 16.15 17.60 37.40
N SER A 242 15.18 17.92 36.54
CA SER A 242 14.45 16.95 35.72
C SER A 242 15.36 16.25 34.70
N ASN A 243 16.31 16.95 34.09
CA ASN A 243 17.28 16.32 33.17
C ASN A 243 18.24 15.39 33.92
N GLN A 244 18.61 15.73 35.17
CA GLN A 244 19.47 14.88 35.99
C GLN A 244 18.76 13.59 36.44
N GLU A 245 17.47 13.64 36.71
CA GLU A 245 16.65 12.45 36.99
C GLU A 245 16.48 11.58 35.75
N LEU A 246 16.17 12.20 34.60
CA LEU A 246 16.03 11.48 33.33
C LEU A 246 17.32 10.76 32.89
N ILE A 247 18.49 11.40 33.04
CA ILE A 247 19.78 10.78 32.72
C ILE A 247 20.05 9.58 33.63
N LYS A 248 19.71 9.67 34.93
CA LYS A 248 19.84 8.55 35.87
C LYS A 248 18.92 7.40 35.50
N ASP A 249 17.68 7.70 35.11
CA ASP A 249 16.70 6.68 34.73
C ASP A 249 17.08 5.97 33.42
N LEU A 250 17.57 6.71 32.42
CA LEU A 250 18.08 6.15 31.17
C LEU A 250 19.32 5.29 31.38
N TYR A 251 20.25 5.72 32.24
CA TYR A 251 21.42 4.92 32.60
C TYR A 251 21.02 3.61 33.30
N GLN A 252 20.10 3.68 34.28
CA GLN A 252 19.59 2.49 34.96
C GLN A 252 18.83 1.56 34.01
N SER A 253 18.11 2.11 33.02
CA SER A 253 17.44 1.34 31.98
C SER A 253 18.45 0.59 31.11
N CYS A 254 19.52 1.26 30.66
CA CYS A 254 20.59 0.64 29.89
C CYS A 254 21.31 -0.48 30.67
N GLU A 255 21.59 -0.27 31.96
CA GLU A 255 22.15 -1.29 32.85
C GLU A 255 21.24 -2.52 32.97
N LYS A 256 19.92 -2.32 33.10
CA LYS A 256 18.94 -3.41 33.19
C LYS A 256 18.80 -4.21 31.89
N MET A 257 19.05 -3.59 30.74
CA MET A 257 18.98 -4.25 29.43
C MET A 257 20.25 -5.03 29.08
N ARG A 258 21.40 -4.73 29.73
CA ARG A 258 22.68 -5.40 29.46
C ARG A 258 22.61 -6.94 29.57
N PRO A 259 22.01 -7.56 30.62
CA PRO A 259 21.89 -9.02 30.70
C PRO A 259 21.04 -9.63 29.58
N THR A 260 20.00 -8.91 29.13
CA THR A 260 19.14 -9.35 28.02
C THR A 260 19.93 -9.38 26.72
N LEU A 261 20.73 -8.34 26.44
CA LEU A 261 21.59 -8.29 25.26
C LEU A 261 22.62 -9.43 25.27
N PHE A 262 23.24 -9.71 26.43
CA PHE A 262 24.22 -10.77 26.58
C PHE A 262 23.60 -12.16 26.35
N ARG A 263 22.39 -12.40 26.86
CA ARG A 263 21.63 -13.62 26.60
C ARG A 263 21.28 -13.76 25.12
N LEU A 264 20.81 -12.69 24.47
CA LEU A 264 20.46 -12.71 23.05
C LEU A 264 21.68 -12.97 22.14
N ALA A 265 22.85 -12.47 22.54
CA ALA A 265 24.13 -12.75 21.87
C ALA A 265 24.68 -14.15 22.19
N SER A 266 24.30 -14.77 23.31
CA SER A 266 24.67 -16.15 23.64
C SER A 266 23.73 -17.19 23.02
N ASP A 267 22.48 -16.82 22.74
CA ASP A 267 21.47 -17.68 22.11
C ASP A 267 21.65 -17.77 20.57
N THR A 268 22.64 -17.09 19.99
CA THR A 268 23.04 -17.28 18.59
C THR A 268 23.91 -18.54 18.52
N GLU A 269 23.35 -19.63 18.00
CA GLU A 269 24.14 -20.82 17.65
C GLU A 269 25.18 -20.41 16.57
N ASP A 270 26.39 -21.00 16.61
CA ASP A 270 27.56 -20.71 15.75
C ASP A 270 27.32 -20.79 14.22
N ASN A 271 26.08 -21.05 13.78
CA ASN A 271 25.66 -21.14 12.39
C ASN A 271 24.70 -20.01 11.94
N ASP A 272 24.45 -19.01 12.79
CA ASP A 272 23.62 -17.86 12.44
C ASP A 272 24.50 -16.78 11.75
N GLU A 273 24.86 -17.01 10.48
CA GLU A 273 25.57 -16.05 9.61
C GLU A 273 24.68 -14.80 9.26
N ALA A 274 23.62 -14.57 10.02
CA ALA A 274 22.78 -13.37 9.97
C ALA A 274 23.48 -12.11 10.50
N LEU A 275 24.69 -12.24 11.03
CA LEU A 275 25.56 -11.14 11.43
C LEU A 275 26.25 -10.45 10.24
N ASP A 276 26.22 -11.03 9.03
CA ASP A 276 26.82 -10.44 7.82
C ASP A 276 25.87 -9.49 7.06
N THR A 277 24.85 -8.96 7.76
CA THR A 277 24.07 -7.84 7.24
C THR A 277 24.83 -6.53 7.53
N PRO A 278 25.02 -5.65 6.53
CA PRO A 278 25.83 -4.42 6.69
C PRO A 278 25.23 -3.40 7.68
N SER A 279 24.07 -3.70 8.28
CA SER A 279 23.39 -2.89 9.30
C SER A 279 23.75 -3.26 10.75
N LEU A 280 24.51 -4.36 10.95
CA LEU A 280 24.96 -4.84 12.26
C LEU A 280 26.50 -4.91 12.33
N GLN A 281 27.19 -3.91 11.76
CA GLN A 281 28.51 -3.57 12.30
C GLN A 281 28.33 -3.19 13.77
N THR A 282 28.71 -4.13 14.61
CA THR A 282 28.90 -3.97 16.03
C THR A 282 29.71 -2.69 16.30
N PRO A 283 29.25 -1.77 17.18
CA PRO A 283 30.15 -0.84 17.86
C PRO A 283 30.91 -1.56 18.98
N SER A 284 31.23 -2.86 18.82
CA SER A 284 32.08 -3.60 19.76
C SER A 284 33.52 -3.07 19.76
N GLN A 285 33.86 -2.15 18.86
CA GLN A 285 35.16 -1.47 18.81
C GLN A 285 35.12 -0.02 19.33
N GLU A 286 33.97 0.50 19.78
CA GLU A 286 33.85 1.86 20.34
C GLU A 286 33.60 1.93 21.86
N LEU A 287 33.58 0.78 22.56
CA LEU A 287 33.44 0.75 24.03
C LEU A 287 34.77 0.67 24.81
N GLU A 288 35.91 0.82 24.14
CA GLU A 288 37.26 0.74 24.72
C GLU A 288 38.16 1.90 24.24
N PRO A 289 37.71 3.18 24.26
CA PRO A 289 38.02 4.01 25.43
C PRO A 289 37.11 5.26 25.60
N VAL A 290 36.09 5.20 26.47
CA VAL A 290 35.50 6.43 27.07
C VAL A 290 35.53 6.32 28.60
N VAL A 291 36.73 6.08 29.12
CA VAL A 291 37.16 6.52 30.44
C VAL A 291 38.63 6.91 30.24
N PRO A 292 38.99 8.20 30.14
CA PRO A 292 39.11 9.02 31.35
C PRO A 292 38.95 10.54 31.12
N ALA A 293 37.88 11.17 31.62
CA ALA A 293 37.88 12.62 31.89
C ALA A 293 36.72 13.02 32.81
N VAL A 294 36.68 12.48 34.02
CA VAL A 294 36.00 13.18 35.13
C VAL A 294 37.09 13.46 36.15
N PRO A 295 37.47 14.74 36.38
CA PRO A 295 38.30 15.04 37.54
C PRO A 295 37.47 14.71 38.79
N THR A 296 37.93 13.68 39.48
CA THR A 296 37.97 13.56 40.93
C THR A 296 36.99 14.45 41.67
N ALA A 297 35.74 14.02 41.80
CA ALA A 297 34.83 14.49 42.83
C ALA A 297 34.88 13.53 44.02
N THR A 298 36.08 13.42 44.60
CA THR A 298 36.22 13.31 46.07
C THR A 298 35.51 14.52 46.67
N VAL A 299 34.91 14.39 47.86
CA VAL A 299 33.95 15.33 48.49
C VAL A 299 32.53 15.03 48.02
N LEU A 300 31.77 14.12 48.64
CA LEU A 300 31.32 14.16 50.03
C LEU A 300 31.05 12.75 50.57
N LEU A 301 31.83 12.32 51.56
CA LEU A 301 31.35 11.47 52.65
C LEU A 301 31.50 12.27 53.94
N PRO A 302 30.62 12.04 54.93
CA PRO A 302 31.08 11.56 56.23
C PRO A 302 30.44 10.19 56.52
N ALA A 303 31.22 9.14 56.78
CA ALA A 303 31.68 8.68 58.10
C ALA A 303 30.49 8.42 59.07
N VAL A 304 30.24 7.17 59.53
CA VAL A 304 30.89 6.56 60.71
C VAL A 304 30.71 5.01 60.67
N THR A 305 31.83 4.30 60.52
CA THR A 305 32.40 3.08 61.19
C THR A 305 31.56 1.84 61.66
N PRO A 306 32.21 0.66 61.80
CA PRO A 306 31.66 -0.67 61.46
C PRO A 306 31.75 -1.77 62.58
N ILE A 307 31.47 -3.05 62.19
CA ILE A 307 31.96 -4.38 62.70
C ILE A 307 30.88 -5.26 63.41
N PRO A 308 30.85 -6.63 63.41
CA PRO A 308 31.48 -7.71 62.58
C PRO A 308 30.57 -8.90 62.08
N GLN A 309 31.05 -9.58 61.03
CA GLN A 309 31.14 -11.04 60.69
C GLN A 309 30.02 -12.13 60.93
N ALA A 310 29.66 -12.81 59.81
CA ALA A 310 29.45 -14.26 59.52
C ALA A 310 28.41 -15.11 60.32
N PRO A 311 27.83 -16.23 59.81
CA PRO A 311 28.31 -17.13 58.73
C PRO A 311 27.25 -17.66 57.71
N SER A 312 27.75 -18.52 56.82
CA SER A 312 27.09 -19.40 55.83
C SER A 312 25.77 -20.09 56.22
N GLY A 313 24.83 -20.19 55.27
CA GLY A 313 23.70 -21.12 55.30
C GLY A 313 22.89 -21.09 54.00
N GLY A 314 22.71 -22.25 53.36
CA GLY A 314 22.22 -22.39 51.98
C GLY A 314 20.78 -21.94 51.72
N ALA A 315 20.53 -21.58 50.45
CA ALA A 315 19.20 -21.33 49.91
C ALA A 315 18.67 -22.59 49.19
N PRO A 316 17.44 -23.05 49.48
CA PRO A 316 16.68 -23.89 48.56
C PRO A 316 15.97 -23.03 47.51
N ALA A 317 15.72 -23.64 46.35
CA ALA A 317 15.05 -23.08 45.19
C ALA A 317 13.66 -22.46 45.51
N ALA A 318 13.38 -21.29 44.93
CA ALA A 318 12.06 -20.67 44.92
C ALA A 318 11.44 -20.72 43.50
N SER A 319 10.12 -20.85 43.50
CA SER A 319 9.23 -21.39 42.46
C SER A 319 8.60 -20.32 41.53
N PRO A 320 7.92 -20.71 40.43
CA PRO A 320 7.68 -19.87 39.25
C PRO A 320 6.35 -19.08 39.33
N LYS A 321 6.11 -18.34 40.43
CA LYS A 321 4.83 -17.65 40.65
C LYS A 321 4.77 -16.19 40.20
N ALA A 322 5.90 -15.60 39.79
CA ALA A 322 5.94 -14.20 39.34
C ALA A 322 5.46 -13.99 37.89
N LEU A 323 5.40 -15.05 37.07
CA LEU A 323 4.93 -14.96 35.68
C LEU A 323 3.39 -15.01 35.56
N ASP A 324 2.70 -15.72 36.45
CA ASP A 324 1.24 -15.80 36.43
C ASP A 324 0.58 -14.48 36.90
N GLU A 325 1.23 -13.74 37.81
CA GLU A 325 0.74 -12.42 38.23
C GLU A 325 0.88 -11.36 37.14
N LEU A 326 1.88 -11.49 36.26
CA LEU A 326 2.10 -10.57 35.14
C LEU A 326 1.14 -10.83 33.98
N ASP A 327 0.80 -12.11 33.73
CA ASP A 327 -0.23 -12.50 32.76
C ASP A 327 -1.65 -12.09 33.22
N LEU A 328 -1.92 -12.15 34.53
CA LEU A 328 -3.16 -11.67 35.11
C LEU A 328 -3.30 -10.14 34.98
N LEU A 329 -2.21 -9.39 35.20
CA LEU A 329 -2.19 -7.94 35.01
C LEU A 329 -2.39 -7.54 33.53
N GLY A 330 -1.77 -8.29 32.61
CA GLY A 330 -1.94 -8.11 31.17
C GLY A 330 -3.37 -8.36 30.69
N LYS A 331 -4.04 -9.37 31.25
CA LYS A 331 -5.46 -9.66 30.97
C LYS A 331 -6.41 -8.61 31.56
N THR A 332 -6.11 -8.06 32.73
CA THR A 332 -6.92 -6.99 33.35
C THR A 332 -6.82 -5.67 32.58
N LEU A 333 -5.65 -5.34 32.03
CA LEU A 333 -5.47 -4.13 31.22
C LEU A 333 -6.17 -4.22 29.85
N LEU A 334 -6.19 -5.39 29.23
CA LEU A 334 -6.92 -5.61 27.96
C LEU A 334 -8.45 -5.56 28.13
N HIS A 335 -8.97 -5.86 29.33
CA HIS A 335 -10.41 -5.84 29.61
C HIS A 335 -10.94 -4.43 29.99
N GLN A 336 -10.05 -3.43 30.14
CA GLN A 336 -10.43 -2.05 30.47
C GLN A 336 -10.65 -1.16 29.23
N SER A 337 -10.35 -1.68 28.03
CA SER A 337 -10.43 -0.93 26.76
C SER A 337 -11.70 -1.18 25.93
N LEU A 338 -12.77 -1.75 26.51
CA LEU A 338 -14.05 -1.97 25.83
C LEU A 338 -15.22 -1.27 26.58
N PRO A 339 -16.16 -0.61 25.88
CA PRO A 339 -17.35 -0.01 26.51
C PRO A 339 -18.35 -1.08 27.02
N PRO A 340 -19.19 -0.76 28.03
CA PRO A 340 -20.00 -1.76 28.73
C PRO A 340 -21.28 -2.08 27.95
N GLY A 341 -21.40 -3.33 27.50
CA GLY A 341 -22.63 -3.83 26.88
C GLY A 341 -22.58 -5.33 26.63
N MET A 342 -23.15 -6.09 27.57
CA MET A 342 -23.53 -7.51 27.46
C MET A 342 -22.41 -8.56 27.64
N GLN A 343 -22.06 -8.80 28.90
CA GLN A 343 -21.82 -10.19 29.34
C GLN A 343 -23.17 -10.84 29.66
N HIS A 344 -23.25 -12.16 29.40
CA HIS A 344 -24.41 -13.06 29.49
C HIS A 344 -25.37 -13.07 28.29
N VAL A 345 -25.19 -14.04 27.41
CA VAL A 345 -26.30 -14.71 26.72
C VAL A 345 -26.18 -16.21 26.96
N ASN A 346 -27.13 -16.71 27.74
CA ASN A 346 -27.35 -18.11 28.09
C ASN A 346 -27.91 -18.84 26.87
N TRP A 347 -27.24 -19.89 26.43
CA TRP A 347 -27.69 -20.75 25.33
C TRP A 347 -28.56 -21.87 25.87
N ASP A 348 -29.87 -21.65 25.89
CA ASP A 348 -30.83 -22.76 25.94
C ASP A 348 -32.21 -22.38 25.36
N LYS A 349 -32.77 -23.34 24.61
CA LYS A 349 -34.14 -23.47 24.03
C LYS A 349 -34.50 -22.81 22.69
N LEU A 350 -34.29 -23.61 21.63
CA LEU A 350 -35.32 -24.25 20.76
C LEU A 350 -36.59 -23.43 20.39
N GLN A 351 -36.58 -22.87 19.16
CA GLN A 351 -37.56 -22.99 18.04
C GLN A 351 -39.10 -22.82 18.26
N PRO A 352 -39.89 -22.69 17.16
CA PRO A 352 -40.38 -21.48 16.47
C PRO A 352 -41.89 -21.18 16.74
N GLN A 353 -42.48 -20.05 16.33
CA GLN A 353 -43.90 -19.99 15.89
C GLN A 353 -44.38 -18.59 15.40
N SER A 354 -45.05 -18.63 14.24
CA SER A 354 -46.27 -17.91 13.78
C SER A 354 -46.46 -16.38 13.78
N ARG A 355 -46.88 -15.90 12.59
CA ARG A 355 -47.72 -14.72 12.25
C ARG A 355 -48.80 -14.35 13.31
N PRO A 356 -49.28 -13.10 13.29
CA PRO A 356 -50.64 -12.89 12.76
C PRO A 356 -50.83 -11.65 11.85
N THR A 357 -52.03 -11.62 11.28
CA THR A 357 -52.57 -10.87 10.14
C THR A 357 -53.40 -9.64 10.51
N LEU A 358 -53.66 -8.79 9.50
CA LEU A 358 -54.64 -7.69 9.38
C LEU A 358 -55.96 -7.83 10.18
N ARG A 359 -56.33 -6.79 10.96
CA ARG A 359 -57.60 -6.02 10.90
C ARG A 359 -57.80 -5.15 12.16
N ASP A 360 -58.08 -3.85 11.93
CA ASP A 360 -59.11 -3.02 12.59
C ASP A 360 -58.91 -1.56 12.11
N LEU A 361 -59.53 -1.16 10.99
CA LEU A 361 -60.76 -0.34 10.92
C LEU A 361 -60.81 0.82 11.95
N GLN A 362 -60.56 2.07 11.57
CA GLN A 362 -61.42 3.00 10.80
C GLN A 362 -62.47 3.74 11.67
N THR A 363 -62.29 5.06 11.85
CA THR A 363 -63.34 6.09 11.99
C THR A 363 -62.76 7.46 11.55
N LYS A 364 -63.12 7.96 10.35
CA LYS A 364 -64.15 9.01 10.05
C LYS A 364 -63.73 10.43 10.51
N SER A 365 -63.82 11.52 9.72
CA SER A 365 -64.17 11.79 8.31
C SER A 365 -64.15 13.32 8.04
N SER A 366 -63.68 13.71 6.84
CA SER A 366 -64.14 14.80 5.93
C SER A 366 -64.07 16.28 6.39
N THR A 367 -63.64 17.28 5.58
CA THR A 367 -64.06 17.62 4.20
C THR A 367 -63.04 18.43 3.35
N ASN A 368 -63.03 18.10 2.04
CA ASN A 368 -62.86 18.87 0.78
C ASN A 368 -61.64 19.79 0.49
N THR A 369 -60.86 19.45 -0.56
CA THR A 369 -61.10 19.93 -1.95
C THR A 369 -60.20 19.21 -2.97
N THR A 370 -60.72 19.15 -4.19
CA THR A 370 -60.33 18.43 -5.42
C THR A 370 -58.97 18.80 -6.03
N SER A 371 -58.18 17.79 -6.42
CA SER A 371 -57.65 17.68 -7.79
C SER A 371 -57.12 16.27 -8.08
N THR A 372 -57.51 15.77 -9.24
CA THR A 372 -57.26 14.43 -9.75
C THR A 372 -55.83 14.34 -10.29
N SER A 373 -54.97 13.53 -9.67
CA SER A 373 -53.87 12.85 -10.37
C SER A 373 -53.47 11.59 -9.60
N THR A 374 -53.31 10.52 -10.35
CA THR A 374 -52.83 9.19 -9.97
C THR A 374 -51.55 9.22 -9.12
N PRO A 375 -51.40 8.43 -8.05
CA PRO A 375 -50.13 8.31 -7.35
C PRO A 375 -49.25 7.30 -8.09
N THR A 376 -48.34 7.78 -8.93
CA THR A 376 -47.10 7.06 -9.21
C THR A 376 -46.22 7.12 -7.96
N PRO A 377 -45.50 6.03 -7.58
CA PRO A 377 -44.62 6.05 -6.43
C PRO A 377 -43.50 7.06 -6.67
N GLN A 378 -43.56 8.19 -5.97
CA GLN A 378 -42.42 9.10 -5.89
C GLN A 378 -41.35 8.38 -5.06
N ASN A 379 -40.30 7.91 -5.73
CA ASN A 379 -39.06 7.55 -5.07
C ASN A 379 -38.52 8.81 -4.38
N ASP A 380 -38.74 8.93 -3.08
CA ASP A 380 -38.08 9.98 -2.29
C ASP A 380 -36.55 9.81 -2.42
N ILE A 381 -35.89 10.80 -3.03
CA ILE A 381 -34.43 10.89 -3.23
C ILE A 381 -33.76 11.55 -2.00
N SER A 382 -34.45 11.56 -0.85
CA SER A 382 -33.98 12.27 0.34
C SER A 382 -32.89 11.49 1.07
N LEU A 383 -31.71 12.10 1.23
CA LEU A 383 -30.62 11.58 2.07
C LEU A 383 -30.72 12.02 3.55
N ALA A 384 -31.78 12.75 3.93
CA ALA A 384 -31.89 13.36 5.26
C ALA A 384 -31.74 12.34 6.40
N ASN A 385 -32.33 11.15 6.24
CA ASN A 385 -32.38 10.11 7.28
C ASN A 385 -31.30 9.03 7.16
N VAL A 386 -30.37 9.14 6.20
CA VAL A 386 -29.29 8.16 6.00
C VAL A 386 -28.01 8.66 6.69
N THR A 387 -27.55 7.90 7.68
CA THR A 387 -26.27 8.10 8.37
C THR A 387 -25.57 6.74 8.41
N VAL A 388 -24.31 6.73 7.97
CA VAL A 388 -23.47 5.53 7.92
C VAL A 388 -22.29 5.74 8.87
N PRO A 389 -22.21 5.01 10.00
CA PRO A 389 -21.07 5.09 10.91
C PRO A 389 -19.83 4.47 10.26
N LEU A 390 -18.66 5.09 10.48
CA LEU A 390 -17.37 4.67 9.91
C LEU A 390 -17.05 3.19 10.15
N GLU A 391 -17.43 2.66 11.32
CA GLU A 391 -17.20 1.26 11.73
C GLU A 391 -17.96 0.21 10.89
N SER A 392 -19.05 0.63 10.23
CA SER A 392 -19.88 -0.25 9.40
C SER A 392 -19.41 -0.31 7.94
N ILE A 393 -18.47 0.55 7.55
CA ILE A 393 -18.02 0.69 6.18
C ILE A 393 -16.93 -0.34 5.89
N LYS A 394 -17.19 -1.24 4.95
CA LYS A 394 -16.15 -2.10 4.39
C LYS A 394 -15.47 -1.39 3.22
N PRO A 395 -14.14 -1.22 3.24
CA PRO A 395 -13.42 -0.65 2.11
C PRO A 395 -13.53 -1.58 0.88
N SER A 396 -13.62 -0.99 -0.31
CA SER A 396 -13.55 -1.73 -1.58
C SER A 396 -12.10 -2.05 -1.96
N ASN A 397 -11.92 -2.83 -3.03
CA ASN A 397 -10.60 -3.11 -3.61
C ASN A 397 -10.17 -2.08 -4.67
N LEU A 398 -10.96 -1.02 -4.87
CA LEU A 398 -10.64 0.02 -5.84
C LEU A 398 -9.52 0.93 -5.34
N LEU A 399 -8.68 1.38 -6.26
CA LEU A 399 -7.65 2.38 -5.94
C LEU A 399 -8.31 3.70 -5.51
N PRO A 400 -7.77 4.38 -4.48
CA PRO A 400 -8.27 5.68 -4.07
C PRO A 400 -8.07 6.71 -5.18
N VAL A 401 -9.06 7.57 -5.40
CA VAL A 401 -8.99 8.64 -6.39
C VAL A 401 -8.43 9.90 -5.73
N THR A 402 -7.38 10.47 -6.30
CA THR A 402 -6.82 11.74 -5.85
C THR A 402 -7.67 12.89 -6.37
N VAL A 403 -8.37 13.57 -5.45
CA VAL A 403 -9.26 14.69 -5.77
C VAL A 403 -8.51 16.02 -5.76
N PHE A 404 -7.53 16.14 -4.87
CA PHE A 404 -6.72 17.34 -4.72
C PHE A 404 -5.33 16.95 -4.23
N ASP A 405 -4.29 17.56 -4.81
CA ASP A 405 -2.89 17.37 -4.39
C ASP A 405 -2.09 18.64 -4.69
N LYS A 406 -2.16 19.61 -3.79
CA LYS A 406 -1.40 20.88 -3.84
C LYS A 406 -1.17 21.40 -2.43
N HIS A 407 -0.21 22.31 -2.28
CA HIS A 407 0.11 22.96 -0.99
C HIS A 407 0.41 21.95 0.13
N SER A 408 0.98 20.80 -0.22
CA SER A 408 1.26 19.69 0.70
C SER A 408 0.02 19.10 1.41
N LEU A 409 -1.19 19.43 0.93
CA LEU A 409 -2.44 18.83 1.35
C LEU A 409 -2.98 17.94 0.23
N ARG A 410 -3.24 16.68 0.56
CA ARG A 410 -3.78 15.68 -0.37
C ARG A 410 -5.14 15.19 0.10
N VAL A 411 -6.12 15.21 -0.80
CA VAL A 411 -7.48 14.72 -0.57
C VAL A 411 -7.75 13.51 -1.46
N LEU A 412 -8.14 12.41 -0.82
CA LEU A 412 -8.37 11.12 -1.45
C LEU A 412 -9.81 10.66 -1.25
N PHE A 413 -10.40 10.10 -2.29
CA PHE A 413 -11.69 9.40 -2.21
C PHE A 413 -11.46 7.89 -2.21
N HIS A 414 -11.93 7.23 -1.15
CA HIS A 414 -12.02 5.79 -1.07
C HIS A 414 -13.48 5.37 -1.21
N PHE A 415 -13.75 4.32 -1.96
CA PHE A 415 -15.10 3.84 -2.20
C PHE A 415 -15.41 2.67 -1.26
N ALA A 416 -16.59 2.67 -0.65
CA ALA A 416 -17.04 1.52 0.13
C ALA A 416 -17.47 0.37 -0.78
N ARG A 417 -17.23 -0.86 -0.35
CA ARG A 417 -17.69 -2.08 -1.03
C ARG A 417 -19.21 -2.20 -1.05
N ASP A 418 -19.82 -1.99 0.12
CA ASP A 418 -21.24 -2.21 0.36
C ASP A 418 -22.01 -0.87 0.32
N SER A 419 -23.21 -0.87 -0.27
CA SER A 419 -24.16 0.24 -0.19
C SER A 419 -24.99 0.13 1.11
N PRO A 420 -25.55 1.23 1.65
CA PRO A 420 -26.41 1.15 2.82
C PRO A 420 -27.59 0.18 2.56
N PRO A 421 -27.90 -0.75 3.50
CA PRO A 421 -28.88 -1.81 3.27
C PRO A 421 -30.30 -1.29 2.99
N SER A 422 -30.60 -0.06 3.39
CA SER A 422 -31.88 0.61 3.12
C SER A 422 -31.94 1.31 1.75
N ARG A 423 -30.81 1.54 1.08
CA ARG A 423 -30.70 2.32 -0.17
C ARG A 423 -29.54 1.82 -1.05
N PRO A 424 -29.78 0.88 -1.97
CA PRO A 424 -28.75 0.36 -2.88
C PRO A 424 -28.32 1.37 -3.96
N ASP A 425 -29.10 2.44 -4.16
CA ASP A 425 -28.80 3.54 -5.07
C ASP A 425 -27.83 4.59 -4.50
N VAL A 426 -27.27 4.33 -3.30
CA VAL A 426 -26.37 5.23 -2.60
C VAL A 426 -24.96 4.66 -2.55
N LEU A 427 -24.02 5.43 -3.11
CA LEU A 427 -22.59 5.19 -2.95
C LEU A 427 -22.08 5.85 -1.67
N VAL A 428 -21.28 5.12 -0.90
CA VAL A 428 -20.56 5.63 0.27
C VAL A 428 -19.11 5.88 -0.13
N VAL A 429 -18.66 7.12 0.04
CA VAL A 429 -17.30 7.57 -0.24
C VAL A 429 -16.67 8.05 1.07
N ILE A 430 -15.47 7.58 1.38
CA ILE A 430 -14.66 8.06 2.49
C ILE A 430 -13.64 9.05 1.93
N ILE A 431 -13.77 10.30 2.35
CA ILE A 431 -12.82 11.36 2.06
C ILE A 431 -11.72 11.30 3.11
N SER A 432 -10.47 11.12 2.68
CA SER A 432 -9.30 11.14 3.54
C SER A 432 -8.42 12.33 3.16
N MET A 433 -8.18 13.23 4.11
CA MET A 433 -7.33 14.40 3.93
C MET A 433 -6.06 14.23 4.75
N LEU A 434 -4.92 14.35 4.08
CA LEU A 434 -3.58 14.11 4.64
C LEU A 434 -2.72 15.33 4.36
N SER A 435 -1.94 15.77 5.35
CA SER A 435 -0.98 16.88 5.18
C SER A 435 0.44 16.38 5.35
N SER A 436 1.31 16.76 4.42
CA SER A 436 2.77 16.60 4.52
C SER A 436 3.47 17.93 4.80
N ALA A 437 2.73 18.98 5.19
CA ALA A 437 3.30 20.30 5.46
C ALA A 437 4.02 20.34 6.82
N PRO A 438 5.14 21.08 6.95
CA PRO A 438 5.87 21.22 8.21
C PRO A 438 5.15 22.11 9.25
N ILE A 439 4.00 22.68 8.88
CA ILE A 439 3.15 23.53 9.72
C ILE A 439 1.72 22.99 9.74
N PRO A 440 0.94 23.23 10.81
CA PRO A 440 -0.42 22.74 10.90
C PRO A 440 -1.32 23.36 9.84
N VAL A 441 -2.29 22.58 9.38
CA VAL A 441 -3.33 23.02 8.44
C VAL A 441 -4.63 23.16 9.22
N THR A 442 -5.22 24.34 9.24
CA THR A 442 -6.42 24.64 10.05
C THR A 442 -7.59 25.07 9.17
N ASN A 443 -8.78 25.20 9.78
CA ASN A 443 -10.01 25.65 9.12
C ASN A 443 -10.37 24.86 7.85
N ILE A 444 -10.01 23.58 7.82
CA ILE A 444 -10.27 22.71 6.67
C ILE A 444 -11.77 22.51 6.51
N ARG A 445 -12.29 22.90 5.36
CA ARG A 445 -13.71 22.75 5.02
C ARG A 445 -13.84 22.25 3.60
N PHE A 446 -14.44 21.06 3.47
CA PHE A 446 -14.77 20.45 2.20
C PHE A 446 -16.27 20.61 1.92
N GLN A 447 -16.59 21.04 0.72
CA GLN A 447 -17.95 21.17 0.21
C GLN A 447 -18.06 20.44 -1.13
N SER A 448 -19.23 19.88 -1.39
CA SER A 448 -19.51 19.13 -2.62
C SER A 448 -20.86 19.51 -3.20
N ALA A 449 -20.94 19.58 -4.52
CA ALA A 449 -22.16 19.77 -5.29
C ALA A 449 -22.22 18.76 -6.44
N VAL A 450 -23.43 18.31 -6.76
CA VAL A 450 -23.69 17.33 -7.82
C VAL A 450 -24.84 17.83 -8.72
N PRO A 451 -24.97 17.30 -9.95
CA PRO A 451 -26.09 17.60 -10.85
C PRO A 451 -27.45 17.40 -10.17
N LYS A 452 -28.47 18.11 -10.65
CA LYS A 452 -29.83 18.12 -10.04
C LYS A 452 -30.50 16.75 -9.99
N VAL A 453 -30.10 15.83 -10.88
CA VAL A 453 -30.59 14.44 -10.96
C VAL A 453 -30.04 13.53 -9.85
N MET A 454 -29.07 14.03 -9.07
CA MET A 454 -28.42 13.31 -7.97
C MET A 454 -28.54 14.11 -6.66
N LYS A 455 -28.27 13.45 -5.54
CA LYS A 455 -28.17 14.10 -4.23
C LYS A 455 -26.87 13.71 -3.54
N VAL A 456 -26.22 14.69 -2.93
CA VAL A 456 -25.01 14.49 -2.13
C VAL A 456 -25.28 14.94 -0.69
N LYS A 457 -24.77 14.18 0.27
CA LYS A 457 -24.78 14.52 1.69
C LYS A 457 -23.40 14.27 2.28
N LEU A 458 -22.80 15.30 2.85
CA LEU A 458 -21.59 15.19 3.66
C LEU A 458 -22.00 14.98 5.12
N GLN A 459 -21.45 13.96 5.75
CA GLN A 459 -21.51 13.81 7.21
C GLN A 459 -20.46 14.72 7.87
N PRO A 460 -20.56 14.98 9.19
CA PRO A 460 -19.53 15.72 9.91
C PRO A 460 -18.14 15.07 9.75
N PRO A 461 -17.06 15.86 9.53
CA PRO A 461 -15.71 15.32 9.46
C PRO A 461 -15.21 14.92 10.85
N SER A 462 -14.18 14.07 10.91
CA SER A 462 -13.51 13.70 12.18
C SER A 462 -12.76 14.87 12.84
N GLY A 463 -12.42 15.89 12.07
CA GLY A 463 -11.74 17.10 12.53
C GLY A 463 -11.74 18.19 11.47
N THR A 464 -11.25 19.38 11.82
CA THR A 464 -11.11 20.55 10.92
C THR A 464 -9.68 21.08 10.88
N GLU A 465 -8.75 20.37 11.50
CA GLU A 465 -7.34 20.71 11.58
C GLU A 465 -6.46 19.46 11.47
N LEU A 466 -5.30 19.60 10.84
CA LEU A 466 -4.25 18.60 10.75
C LEU A 466 -2.99 19.17 11.42
N PRO A 467 -2.33 18.41 12.31
CA PRO A 467 -1.07 18.84 12.90
C PRO A 467 0.02 18.96 11.84
N ALA A 468 1.11 19.65 12.19
CA ALA A 468 2.32 19.65 11.38
C ALA A 468 2.81 18.22 11.13
N PHE A 469 3.24 17.95 9.90
CA PHE A 469 3.76 16.64 9.52
C PHE A 469 4.98 16.28 10.37
N ASN A 470 4.90 15.13 11.03
CA ASN A 470 5.99 14.56 11.80
C ASN A 470 6.35 13.18 11.23
N PRO A 471 7.55 12.99 10.68
CA PRO A 471 7.94 11.72 10.06
C PRO A 471 8.09 10.56 11.06
N ILE A 472 8.11 10.84 12.37
CA ILE A 472 8.26 9.86 13.44
C ILE A 472 6.90 9.31 13.89
N LEU A 473 5.84 10.11 13.78
CA LEU A 473 4.50 9.73 14.20
C LEU A 473 3.69 9.24 13.00
N PRO A 474 2.69 8.36 13.21
CA PRO A 474 1.75 8.00 12.17
C PRO A 474 1.08 9.25 11.57
N PRO A 475 0.92 9.33 10.23
CA PRO A 475 0.30 10.48 9.60
C PRO A 475 -1.13 10.70 10.11
N ALA A 476 -1.40 11.89 10.64
CA ALA A 476 -2.75 12.29 11.01
C ALA A 476 -3.61 12.46 9.75
N ALA A 477 -4.88 12.06 9.83
CA ALA A 477 -5.83 12.17 8.73
C ALA A 477 -7.18 12.70 9.22
N ILE A 478 -7.77 13.59 8.44
CA ILE A 478 -9.19 13.93 8.59
C ILE A 478 -9.99 13.00 7.68
N THR A 479 -10.96 12.30 8.26
CA THR A 479 -11.89 11.44 7.53
C THR A 479 -13.28 12.07 7.52
N GLN A 480 -13.93 12.08 6.36
CA GLN A 480 -15.29 12.57 6.22
C GLN A 480 -16.09 11.63 5.30
N VAL A 481 -17.31 11.27 5.69
CA VAL A 481 -18.17 10.41 4.87
C VAL A 481 -19.00 11.26 3.92
N LEU A 482 -18.97 10.92 2.64
CA LEU A 482 -19.81 11.46 1.59
C LEU A 482 -20.77 10.38 1.11
N LEU A 483 -22.07 10.69 1.13
CA LEU A 483 -23.13 9.85 0.61
C LEU A 483 -23.63 10.45 -0.70
N LEU A 484 -23.64 9.64 -1.76
CA LEU A 484 -24.08 10.06 -3.09
C LEU A 484 -25.24 9.17 -3.55
N ALA A 485 -26.43 9.73 -3.68
CA ALA A 485 -27.59 9.06 -4.26
C ALA A 485 -27.70 9.36 -5.76
N ASN A 486 -27.76 8.29 -6.57
CA ASN A 486 -27.90 8.37 -8.01
C ASN A 486 -29.02 7.45 -8.52
N PRO A 487 -30.29 7.85 -8.34
CA PRO A 487 -31.44 6.99 -8.65
C PRO A 487 -31.60 6.69 -10.15
N HIS A 488 -31.03 7.54 -11.02
CA HIS A 488 -31.12 7.41 -12.48
C HIS A 488 -29.90 6.72 -13.10
N LYS A 489 -28.90 6.32 -12.28
CA LYS A 489 -27.67 5.67 -12.73
C LYS A 489 -26.92 6.45 -13.82
N GLU A 490 -26.98 7.77 -13.76
CA GLU A 490 -26.28 8.64 -14.70
C GLU A 490 -24.80 8.77 -14.36
N MET A 491 -23.99 9.25 -15.31
CA MET A 491 -22.56 9.50 -15.07
C MET A 491 -22.39 10.55 -13.96
N VAL A 492 -21.58 10.23 -12.96
CA VAL A 492 -21.36 11.12 -11.81
C VAL A 492 -20.32 12.17 -12.15
N ARG A 493 -20.69 13.43 -11.95
CA ARG A 493 -19.75 14.56 -11.90
C ARG A 493 -19.94 15.30 -10.58
N LEU A 494 -18.93 15.30 -9.74
CA LEU A 494 -18.96 15.98 -8.46
C LEU A 494 -18.08 17.21 -8.49
N ARG A 495 -18.64 18.39 -8.23
CA ARG A 495 -17.87 19.61 -8.02
C ARG A 495 -17.52 19.73 -6.55
N TYR A 496 -16.25 19.97 -6.24
CA TYR A 496 -15.82 20.24 -4.88
C TYR A 496 -15.32 21.68 -4.72
N LYS A 497 -15.42 22.16 -3.47
CA LYS A 497 -14.75 23.36 -2.99
C LYS A 497 -14.05 23.03 -1.67
N LEU A 498 -12.77 23.33 -1.60
CA LEU A 498 -11.90 23.05 -0.46
C LEU A 498 -11.28 24.37 0.00
N THR A 499 -11.53 24.73 1.25
CA THR A 499 -10.89 25.89 1.89
C THR A 499 -10.10 25.44 3.11
N PHE A 500 -8.90 25.97 3.28
CA PHE A 500 -8.04 25.68 4.43
C PHE A 500 -7.02 26.79 4.63
N ASP A 501 -6.49 26.89 5.86
CA ASP A 501 -5.44 27.82 6.21
C ASP A 501 -4.14 27.04 6.48
N LEU A 502 -3.06 27.43 5.83
CA LEU A 502 -1.73 26.88 6.00
C LEU A 502 -0.84 27.94 6.66
N GLY A 503 -0.79 27.93 8.00
CA GLY A 503 -0.18 29.03 8.75
C GLY A 503 -1.02 30.32 8.64
N GLU A 504 -0.46 31.36 8.02
CA GLU A 504 -1.15 32.65 7.80
C GLU A 504 -1.79 32.76 6.40
N GLU A 505 -1.56 31.79 5.51
CA GLU A 505 -2.09 31.81 4.15
C GLU A 505 -3.41 31.04 4.06
N SER A 506 -4.47 31.71 3.61
CA SER A 506 -5.76 31.08 3.32
C SER A 506 -5.85 30.65 1.86
N HIS A 507 -6.26 29.41 1.63
CA HIS A 507 -6.45 28.81 0.32
C HIS A 507 -7.93 28.51 0.05
N ASP A 508 -8.38 28.80 -1.18
CA ASP A 508 -9.73 28.48 -1.68
C ASP A 508 -9.60 27.82 -3.06
N GLU A 509 -9.74 26.50 -3.08
CA GLU A 509 -9.55 25.66 -4.26
C GLU A 509 -10.87 25.00 -4.66
N SER A 510 -11.11 24.91 -5.96
CA SER A 510 -12.33 24.29 -6.52
C SER A 510 -11.99 23.43 -7.72
N GLY A 511 -12.71 22.33 -7.90
CA GLY A 511 -12.49 21.40 -9.02
C GLY A 511 -13.69 20.50 -9.28
N ASP A 512 -13.62 19.73 -10.36
CA ASP A 512 -14.61 18.72 -10.71
C ASP A 512 -13.95 17.32 -10.67
N VAL A 513 -14.66 16.33 -10.14
CA VAL A 513 -14.26 14.92 -10.07
C VAL A 513 -15.25 14.10 -10.90
N GLU A 514 -14.74 13.36 -11.87
CA GLU A 514 -15.54 12.48 -12.74
C GLU A 514 -15.15 10.99 -12.59
N GLN A 515 -14.04 10.67 -11.91
CA GLN A 515 -13.59 9.29 -11.69
C GLN A 515 -14.36 8.60 -10.55
N PHE A 516 -15.62 8.28 -10.77
CA PHE A 516 -16.44 7.46 -9.86
C PHE A 516 -16.65 6.06 -10.46
N PRO A 517 -16.79 5.02 -9.61
CA PRO A 517 -17.15 3.69 -10.10
C PRO A 517 -18.51 3.72 -10.82
N PRO A 518 -18.70 2.87 -11.86
CA PRO A 518 -19.96 2.83 -12.60
C PRO A 518 -21.18 2.67 -11.67
N PRO A 519 -22.29 3.40 -11.87
CA PRO A 519 -23.48 3.30 -11.01
C PRO A 519 -24.07 1.89 -10.90
N ASP A 520 -23.81 1.03 -11.88
CA ASP A 520 -24.27 -0.36 -11.89
C ASP A 520 -23.49 -1.28 -10.94
N THR A 521 -22.29 -0.89 -10.51
CA THR A 521 -21.45 -1.68 -9.59
C THR A 521 -21.59 -1.25 -8.13
N TRP A 522 -22.41 -0.23 -7.84
CA TRP A 522 -22.61 0.27 -6.48
C TRP A 522 -23.22 -0.81 -5.59
N GLY A 523 -22.59 -1.05 -4.42
CA GLY A 523 -22.95 -2.12 -3.50
C GLY A 523 -22.24 -3.46 -3.74
N ASN A 524 -21.33 -3.53 -4.73
CA ASN A 524 -20.45 -4.67 -4.93
C ASN A 524 -19.08 -4.23 -5.52
N LEU A 525 -18.39 -3.33 -4.82
CA LEU A 525 -17.08 -2.77 -5.23
C LEU A 525 -15.87 -3.49 -4.63
#